data_AF-E3KZK7-F1
#
_entry.id   AF-E3KZK7-F1
#
_cell.length_a   1.000
_cell.length_b   1.000
_cell.length_c   1.000
_cell.angle_alpha   90.00
_cell.angle_beta   90.00
_cell.angle_gamma   90.00
#
_symmetry.space_group_name_H-M   'P 1'
#
loop_
_entity.id
_entity.type
_entity.pdbx_description
1 polymer ?
#
loop_
_entity_poly.entity_id
_entity_poly.type
_entity_poly.pdbx_seq_one_letter_code
_entity_poly.pdbx_strand_id
1 'polypeptide(L)'
;MGQATETAKRAVVNPRTTEFEFGGRIGAIGVTLSVPFFTYWLNLACTAQTGCLLGPQILDLRTLWNTTNFFSLEACYVYLGWYMYLVLCWLVLPGKSVDGTVLRDGTRLSYKINGQSPLRRKTWT
;
A
#
# COMPACT_ATOMS: atom_id res chain seq x y z
N MET A 1 25.47 2.38 26.94
CA MET A 1 25.47 3.86 26.79
C MET A 1 25.07 4.36 25.39
N GLY A 2 25.20 3.59 24.30
CA GLY A 2 24.86 4.09 22.94
C GLY A 2 23.37 4.26 22.60
N GLN A 3 22.47 3.40 23.12
CA GLN A 3 21.04 3.43 22.77
C GLN A 3 20.28 4.66 23.30
N ALA A 4 20.67 5.18 24.48
CA ALA A 4 20.03 6.37 25.06
C ALA A 4 20.31 7.63 24.24
N THR A 5 21.54 7.80 23.75
CA THR A 5 21.96 8.92 22.92
C THR A 5 21.28 8.91 21.55
N GLU A 6 21.10 7.72 20.96
CA GLU A 6 20.39 7.58 19.69
C GLU A 6 18.89 7.87 19.83
N THR A 7 18.28 7.43 20.93
CA THR A 7 16.85 7.71 21.21
C THR A 7 16.62 9.20 21.44
N ALA A 8 17.51 9.88 22.16
CA ALA A 8 17.46 11.34 22.33
C ALA A 8 17.63 12.08 20.99
N LYS A 9 18.59 11.67 20.16
CA LYS A 9 18.77 12.23 18.81
C LYS A 9 17.52 12.03 17.93
N ARG A 10 16.90 10.85 17.97
CA ARG A 10 15.65 10.57 17.24
C ARG A 10 14.48 11.41 17.74
N ALA A 11 14.36 11.63 19.04
CA ALA A 11 13.31 12.47 19.63
C ALA A 11 13.44 13.95 19.22
N VAL A 12 14.68 14.44 19.06
CA VAL A 12 14.96 15.79 18.54
C VAL A 12 14.63 15.90 17.05
N VAL A 13 15.00 14.89 16.25
CA VAL A 13 14.80 14.90 14.78
C VAL A 13 13.34 14.63 14.38
N ASN A 14 12.61 13.82 15.14
CA ASN A 14 11.21 13.50 14.90
C ASN A 14 10.39 13.62 16.19
N PRO A 15 10.09 14.86 16.63
CA PRO A 15 9.21 15.07 17.77
C PRO A 15 7.83 14.45 17.50
N ARG A 16 7.19 13.91 18.55
CA ARG A 16 5.82 13.39 18.40
C ARG A 16 4.89 14.52 17.98
N THR A 17 4.13 14.30 16.91
CA THR A 17 3.13 15.24 16.43
C THR A 17 1.97 15.32 17.43
N THR A 18 1.61 16.53 17.83
CA THR A 18 0.47 16.82 18.71
C THR A 18 -0.77 17.25 17.93
N GLU A 19 -0.56 17.80 16.73
CA GLU A 19 -1.62 18.18 15.82
C GLU A 19 -1.98 17.02 14.90
N PHE A 20 -3.27 16.82 14.73
CA PHE A 20 -3.83 15.74 13.93
C PHE A 20 -4.48 16.31 12.67
N GLU A 21 -3.92 15.98 11.53
CA GLU A 21 -4.53 16.26 10.22
C GLU A 21 -5.65 15.25 9.93
N PHE A 22 -6.58 15.62 9.04
CA PHE A 22 -7.62 14.73 8.50
C PHE A 22 -8.49 14.01 9.55
N GLY A 23 -8.89 14.71 10.62
CA GLY A 23 -9.74 14.13 11.68
C GLY A 23 -9.02 13.14 12.60
N GLY A 24 -7.68 13.07 12.51
CA GLY A 24 -6.84 12.32 13.42
C GLY A 24 -7.21 10.85 13.55
N ARG A 25 -7.43 10.42 14.79
CA ARG A 25 -7.73 9.01 15.10
C ARG A 25 -9.06 8.55 14.53
N ILE A 26 -10.08 9.41 14.56
CA ILE A 26 -11.42 9.10 14.03
C ILE A 26 -11.36 9.02 12.51
N GLY A 27 -10.65 9.95 11.87
CA GLY A 27 -10.40 9.91 10.42
C GLY A 27 -9.65 8.64 10.00
N ALA A 28 -8.61 8.27 10.74
CA ALA A 28 -7.86 7.04 10.49
C ALA A 28 -8.76 5.79 10.58
N ILE A 29 -9.56 5.65 11.64
CA ILE A 29 -10.53 4.54 11.78
C ILE A 29 -11.52 4.54 10.62
N GLY A 30 -12.06 5.73 10.28
CA GLY A 30 -12.99 5.89 9.18
C GLY A 30 -12.42 5.40 7.85
N VAL A 31 -11.19 5.79 7.49
CA VAL A 31 -10.52 5.37 6.25
C VAL A 31 -10.17 3.88 6.29
N THR A 32 -9.62 3.38 7.40
CA THR A 32 -9.23 1.98 7.55
C THR A 32 -10.42 1.02 7.38
N LEU A 33 -11.62 1.40 7.83
CA LEU A 33 -12.82 0.58 7.68
C LEU A 33 -13.56 0.82 6.36
N SER A 34 -13.65 2.07 5.91
CA SER A 34 -14.40 2.41 4.69
C SER A 34 -13.72 1.91 3.41
N VAL A 35 -12.39 2.00 3.31
CA VAL A 35 -11.66 1.57 2.11
C VAL A 35 -11.88 0.08 1.78
N PRO A 36 -11.64 -0.88 2.70
CA PRO A 36 -11.93 -2.28 2.41
C PRO A 36 -13.42 -2.51 2.20
N PHE A 37 -14.30 -1.87 2.97
CA PHE A 37 -15.76 -1.99 2.79
C PHE A 37 -16.18 -1.63 1.35
N PHE A 38 -15.81 -0.44 0.87
CA PHE A 38 -16.18 0.00 -0.48
C PHE A 38 -15.48 -0.82 -1.56
N THR A 39 -14.23 -1.24 -1.35
CA THR A 39 -13.52 -2.12 -2.30
C THR A 39 -14.27 -3.44 -2.50
N TYR A 40 -14.63 -4.13 -1.42
CA TYR A 40 -15.39 -5.38 -1.51
C TYR A 40 -16.81 -5.14 -2.01
N TRP A 41 -17.52 -4.13 -1.49
CA TRP A 41 -18.88 -3.84 -1.92
C TRP A 41 -18.96 -3.56 -3.43
N LEU A 42 -18.04 -2.75 -3.97
CA LEU A 42 -17.99 -2.48 -5.42
C LEU A 42 -17.63 -3.73 -6.22
N ASN A 43 -16.73 -4.57 -5.72
CA ASN A 43 -16.38 -5.84 -6.36
C ASN A 43 -17.58 -6.80 -6.41
N LEU A 44 -18.33 -6.91 -5.32
CA LEU A 44 -19.51 -7.77 -5.22
C LEU A 44 -20.72 -7.23 -5.97
N ALA A 45 -20.91 -5.91 -5.98
CA ALA A 45 -22.00 -5.26 -6.68
C ALA A 45 -21.88 -5.38 -8.22
N CYS A 46 -20.69 -5.61 -8.74
CA CYS A 46 -20.39 -5.74 -10.16
C CYS A 46 -20.37 -7.23 -10.57
N THR A 47 -21.54 -7.77 -10.90
CA THR A 47 -21.71 -9.14 -11.41
C THR A 47 -22.20 -9.13 -12.86
N ALA A 48 -22.08 -10.27 -13.54
CA ALA A 48 -22.61 -10.43 -14.89
C ALA A 48 -24.13 -10.17 -14.95
N GLN A 49 -24.85 -10.40 -13.86
CA GLN A 49 -26.29 -10.21 -13.73
C GLN A 49 -26.68 -8.75 -13.49
N THR A 50 -25.85 -7.97 -12.76
CA THR A 50 -26.12 -6.55 -12.48
C THR A 50 -25.55 -5.61 -13.54
N GLY A 51 -24.68 -6.11 -14.44
CA GLY A 51 -24.03 -5.29 -15.47
C GLY A 51 -23.18 -4.16 -14.89
N CYS A 52 -22.83 -4.24 -13.61
CA CYS A 52 -22.10 -3.22 -12.84
C CYS A 52 -22.81 -1.85 -12.80
N LEU A 53 -24.12 -1.82 -13.02
CA LEU A 53 -24.95 -0.63 -12.85
C LEU A 53 -25.35 -0.49 -11.38
N LEU A 54 -25.28 0.74 -10.85
CA LEU A 54 -25.68 1.04 -9.47
C LEU A 54 -27.21 1.09 -9.36
N GLY A 55 -27.84 -0.08 -9.39
CA GLY A 55 -29.28 -0.27 -9.20
C GLY A 55 -29.63 -0.68 -7.77
N PRO A 56 -30.93 -0.81 -7.42
CA PRO A 56 -31.38 -1.14 -6.06
C PRO A 56 -30.85 -2.49 -5.53
N GLN A 57 -30.44 -3.40 -6.40
CA GLN A 57 -29.91 -4.72 -6.02
C GLN A 57 -28.55 -4.67 -5.32
N ILE A 58 -27.77 -3.59 -5.49
CA ILE A 58 -26.47 -3.44 -4.81
C ILE A 58 -26.63 -3.15 -3.31
N LEU A 59 -27.83 -2.77 -2.88
CA LEU A 59 -28.16 -2.48 -1.48
C LEU A 59 -28.46 -3.76 -0.69
N ASP A 60 -28.69 -4.89 -1.37
CA ASP A 60 -28.89 -6.19 -0.72
C ASP A 60 -27.54 -6.84 -0.36
N LEU A 61 -26.90 -6.28 0.68
CA LEU A 61 -25.62 -6.75 1.20
C LEU A 61 -25.65 -8.21 1.65
N ARG A 62 -26.82 -8.72 2.07
CA ARG A 62 -26.97 -10.08 2.58
C ARG A 62 -26.82 -11.11 1.48
N THR A 63 -27.47 -10.86 0.35
CA THR A 63 -27.36 -11.74 -0.82
C THR A 63 -25.94 -11.70 -1.38
N LEU A 64 -25.35 -10.50 -1.51
CA LEU A 64 -23.96 -10.34 -1.97
C LEU A 64 -22.95 -11.11 -1.11
N TRP A 65 -23.11 -11.07 0.21
CA TRP A 65 -22.22 -11.76 1.14
C TRP A 65 -22.31 -13.28 1.02
N ASN A 66 -23.54 -13.82 0.93
CA ASN A 66 -23.76 -15.27 0.92
C ASN A 66 -23.30 -15.95 -0.37
N THR A 67 -23.21 -15.20 -1.48
CA THR A 67 -22.79 -15.73 -2.77
C THR A 67 -21.27 -15.82 -2.95
N THR A 68 -20.47 -15.33 -1.99
CA THR A 68 -19.03 -15.17 -2.18
C THR A 68 -18.20 -16.01 -1.22
N ASN A 69 -17.18 -16.68 -1.77
CA ASN A 69 -16.10 -17.26 -0.99
C ASN A 69 -15.00 -16.22 -0.76
N PHE A 70 -14.87 -15.73 0.47
CA PHE A 70 -13.91 -14.67 0.81
C PHE A 70 -12.47 -15.17 0.98
N PHE A 71 -12.29 -16.47 1.20
CA PHE A 71 -10.99 -17.03 1.54
C PHE A 71 -10.75 -18.35 0.79
N SER A 72 -9.59 -18.45 0.16
CA SER A 72 -9.11 -19.69 -0.47
C SER A 72 -7.61 -19.80 -0.27
N LEU A 73 -7.16 -20.95 0.23
CA LEU A 73 -5.73 -21.23 0.41
C LEU A 73 -4.99 -21.26 -0.94
N GLU A 74 -5.64 -21.71 -2.01
CA GLU A 74 -5.07 -21.69 -3.36
C GLU A 74 -4.77 -20.25 -3.80
N ALA A 75 -5.72 -19.34 -3.62
CA ALA A 75 -5.54 -17.93 -3.94
C ALA A 75 -4.41 -17.30 -3.10
N CYS A 76 -4.30 -17.67 -1.82
CA CYS A 76 -3.19 -17.24 -0.97
C CYS A 76 -1.83 -17.69 -1.51
N TYR A 77 -1.69 -18.96 -1.93
CA TYR A 77 -0.43 -19.46 -2.49
C TYR A 77 -0.06 -18.78 -3.80
N VAL A 78 -1.03 -18.60 -4.71
CA VAL A 78 -0.80 -17.91 -5.98
C VAL A 78 -0.37 -16.46 -5.73
N TYR A 79 -1.05 -15.75 -4.81
CA TYR A 79 -0.70 -14.37 -4.46
C TYR A 79 0.69 -14.27 -3.83
N LEU A 80 1.02 -15.16 -2.90
CA LEU A 80 2.34 -15.22 -2.27
C LEU A 80 3.43 -15.53 -3.30
N GLY A 81 3.19 -16.47 -4.21
CA GLY A 81 4.13 -16.81 -5.29
C GLY A 81 4.40 -15.60 -6.19
N TRP A 82 3.35 -14.89 -6.60
CA TRP A 82 3.46 -13.66 -7.38
C TRP A 82 4.21 -12.55 -6.61
N TYR A 83 3.90 -12.34 -5.33
CA TYR A 83 4.59 -11.35 -4.50
C TYR A 83 6.07 -11.67 -4.35
N MET A 84 6.41 -12.93 -4.07
CA MET A 84 7.80 -13.39 -3.99
C MET A 84 8.53 -13.21 -5.32
N TYR A 85 7.86 -13.46 -6.45
CA TYR A 85 8.41 -13.16 -7.77
C TYR A 85 8.77 -11.67 -7.92
N LEU A 86 7.91 -10.74 -7.49
CA LEU A 86 8.23 -9.30 -7.52
C LEU A 86 9.43 -8.94 -6.64
N VAL A 87 9.53 -9.52 -5.44
CA VAL A 87 10.68 -9.34 -4.54
C VAL A 87 11.96 -9.87 -5.20
N LEU A 88 11.90 -11.04 -5.83
CA LEU A 88 13.03 -11.61 -6.57
C LEU A 88 13.43 -10.73 -7.75
N CYS A 89 12.47 -10.21 -8.52
CA CYS A 89 12.75 -9.24 -9.58
C CYS A 89 13.43 -7.99 -9.04
N TRP A 90 13.01 -7.46 -7.88
CA TRP A 90 13.65 -6.32 -7.24
C TRP A 90 15.12 -6.60 -6.86
N LEU A 91 15.38 -7.80 -6.31
CA LEU A 91 16.73 -8.22 -5.91
C LEU A 91 17.65 -8.50 -7.11
N VAL A 92 17.20 -9.30 -8.07
CA VAL A 92 18.03 -9.86 -9.15
C VAL A 92 18.23 -8.88 -10.31
N LEU A 93 17.20 -8.12 -10.70
CA LEU A 93 17.31 -7.27 -11.88
C LEU A 93 18.31 -6.12 -11.64
N PRO A 94 19.17 -5.80 -12.63
CA PRO A 94 20.05 -4.65 -12.52
C PRO A 94 19.23 -3.36 -12.47
N GLY A 95 19.63 -2.43 -11.62
CA GLY A 95 18.97 -1.13 -11.43
C GLY A 95 19.99 -0.07 -11.01
N LYS A 96 19.62 1.19 -11.16
CA LYS A 96 20.47 2.31 -10.71
C LYS A 96 20.19 2.60 -9.25
N SER A 97 21.24 2.80 -8.45
CA SER A 97 21.10 3.37 -7.11
C SER A 97 20.98 4.87 -7.22
N VAL A 98 19.93 5.43 -6.63
CA VAL A 98 19.64 6.87 -6.63
C VAL A 98 19.40 7.31 -5.20
N ASP A 99 20.00 8.43 -4.83
CA ASP A 99 19.78 9.00 -3.51
C ASP A 99 18.43 9.68 -3.42
N GLY A 100 17.68 9.36 -2.37
CA GLY A 100 16.40 9.98 -2.06
C GLY A 100 16.55 11.43 -1.61
N THR A 101 15.44 12.01 -1.16
CA THR A 101 15.42 13.35 -0.58
C THR A 101 16.28 13.43 0.69
N VAL A 102 16.71 14.65 1.04
CA VAL A 102 17.44 14.90 2.28
C VAL A 102 16.50 14.64 3.46
N LEU A 103 16.92 13.77 4.38
CA LEU A 103 16.22 13.54 5.63
C LEU A 103 16.43 14.73 6.58
N ARG A 104 15.61 14.83 7.64
CA ARG A 104 15.72 15.92 8.63
C ARG A 104 17.09 15.98 9.35
N ASP A 105 17.85 14.89 9.32
CA ASP A 105 19.20 14.82 9.87
C ASP A 105 20.32 15.14 8.86
N GLY A 106 19.95 15.57 7.64
CA GLY A 106 20.88 15.89 6.56
C GLY A 106 21.36 14.69 5.74
N THR A 107 21.01 13.46 6.14
CA THR A 107 21.41 12.24 5.43
C THR A 107 20.51 11.96 4.21
N ARG A 108 20.91 11.02 3.36
CA ARG A 108 20.09 10.53 2.24
C ARG A 108 20.07 9.00 2.26
N LEU A 109 18.91 8.43 1.95
CA LEU A 109 18.77 6.99 1.75
C LEU A 109 18.95 6.67 0.27
N SER A 110 19.80 5.70 -0.03
CA SER A 110 20.03 5.25 -1.41
C SER A 110 19.06 4.14 -1.77
N TYR A 111 18.32 4.31 -2.87
CA TYR A 111 17.30 3.37 -3.34
C TYR A 111 17.70 2.77 -4.69
N LYS A 112 17.59 1.44 -4.81
CA LYS A 112 17.76 0.74 -6.10
C LYS A 112 16.47 0.86 -6.92
N ILE A 113 16.53 1.62 -8.02
CA ILE A 113 15.43 1.82 -8.96
C ILE A 113 15.65 0.92 -10.19
N ASN A 114 14.77 -0.07 -10.35
CA ASN A 114 14.82 -1.06 -11.44
C ASN A 114 13.51 -1.20 -12.23
N GLY A 115 12.49 -0.38 -11.94
CA GLY A 115 11.18 -0.41 -12.62
C GLY A 115 11.22 0.06 -14.08
N GLN A 116 12.30 0.74 -14.49
CA GLN A 116 12.57 1.09 -15.88
C GLN A 116 13.84 0.34 -16.29
N SER A 117 13.72 -0.63 -17.20
CA SER A 117 14.88 -1.24 -17.84
C SER A 117 15.79 -0.15 -18.43
N PRO A 118 17.13 -0.25 -18.33
CA PRO A 118 18.06 0.71 -18.96
C PRO A 118 17.86 0.88 -20.48
N LEU A 119 17.05 0.03 -21.12
CA LEU A 119 16.64 0.17 -22.52
C LEU A 119 15.75 1.40 -22.79
N ARG A 120 15.12 2.01 -21.78
CA ARG A 120 14.39 3.27 -21.95
C ARG A 120 15.24 4.44 -21.48
N ARG A 121 16.28 4.76 -22.26
CA ARG A 121 17.01 6.04 -22.18
C ARG A 121 16.06 7.18 -22.58
N LYS A 122 15.28 7.70 -21.63
CA LYS A 122 14.92 9.11 -21.64
C LYS A 122 15.48 9.73 -20.37
N THR A 123 16.51 10.53 -20.60
CA THR A 123 17.11 11.47 -19.67
C THR A 123 16.01 12.33 -19.05
N TRP A 124 15.70 12.08 -17.78
CA TRP A 124 15.03 13.06 -16.94
C TRP A 124 16.15 13.91 -16.31
N THR A 125 16.58 14.91 -17.07
CA THR A 125 17.24 16.11 -16.54
C THR A 125 16.18 17.08 -16.07
#